data_AF-A0A523DZV4-F1
#
_entry.id   AF-A0A523DZV4-F1
#
_cell.length_a   1.000
_cell.length_b   1.000
_cell.length_c   1.000
_cell.angle_alpha   90.00
_cell.angle_beta   90.00
_cell.angle_gamma   90.00
#
_symmetry.space_group_name_H-M   'P 1'
#
loop_
_entity.id
_entity.type
_entity.pdbx_description
1 polymer ?
#
loop_
_entity_poly.entity_id
_entity_poly.type
_entity_poly.pdbx_seq_one_letter_code
_entity_poly.pdbx_strand_id
1 'polypeptide(L)' 'MPTNLALDDSLIEEARRVGHHTTKKEAVTAALKEYVQRRRQQRIL' A
#
# COMPACT_ATOMS: atom_id res chain seq x y z
N MET A 1 16.38 4.14 1.69
CA MET A 1 16.66 3.21 2.80
C MET A 1 15.67 2.06 2.74
N PRO A 2 16.10 0.78 2.62
CA PRO A 2 15.20 -0.35 2.77
C PRO A 2 14.83 -0.47 4.25
N THR A 3 13.61 -0.07 4.59
CA THR A 3 13.06 -0.32 5.92
C THR A 3 12.67 -1.79 5.94
N ASN A 4 13.43 -2.62 6.67
CA ASN A 4 13.16 -4.05 6.80
C ASN A 4 11.93 -4.27 7.69
N LEU A 5 10.75 -3.97 7.15
CA LEU A 5 9.47 -4.30 7.73
C LEU A 5 9.07 -5.66 7.17
N ALA A 6 8.84 -6.64 8.03
CA ALA A 6 8.33 -7.95 7.62
C ALA A 6 6.89 -7.77 7.13
N LEU A 7 6.74 -7.45 5.84
CA LEU A 7 5.46 -7.50 5.15
C LEU A 7 5.29 -8.87 4.52
N ASP A 8 4.03 -9.30 4.46
CA ASP A 8 3.63 -10.45 3.68
C ASP A 8 3.85 -10.15 2.18
N ASP A 9 4.81 -10.86 1.59
CA ASP A 9 5.21 -10.72 0.21
C ASP A 9 4.10 -11.12 -0.78
N SER A 10 3.21 -12.03 -0.37
CA SER A 10 2.07 -12.47 -1.16
C SER A 10 1.02 -11.36 -1.27
N LEU A 11 0.75 -10.67 -0.14
CA LEU A 11 -0.17 -9.53 -0.09
C LEU A 11 0.36 -8.36 -0.91
N ILE A 12 1.68 -8.11 -0.89
CA ILE A 12 2.29 -7.06 -1.72
C ILE A 12 2.14 -7.39 -3.20
N GLU A 13 2.37 -8.64 -3.61
CA GLU A 13 2.18 -9.04 -5.01
C GLU A 13 0.73 -8.96 -5.45
N GLU A 14 -0.22 -9.31 -4.58
CA GLU A 14 -1.64 -9.12 -4.85
C GLU A 14 -1.97 -7.63 -5.03
N ALA A 15 -1.56 -6.78 -4.10
CA ALA A 15 -1.73 -5.33 -4.21
C ALA A 15 -1.08 -4.76 -5.48
N ARG A 16 0.08 -5.28 -5.87
CA ARG A 16 0.76 -4.89 -7.11
C ARG A 16 -0.03 -5.28 -8.35
N ARG A 17 -0.60 -6.49 -8.39
CA ARG A 17 -1.42 -6.98 -9.52
C ARG A 17 -2.74 -6.24 -9.61
N VAL A 18 -3.45 -6.10 -8.49
CA VAL A 18 -4.77 -5.44 -8.41
C VAL A 18 -4.64 -3.93 -8.65
N GLY A 19 -3.59 -3.29 -8.13
CA GLY A 19 -3.31 -1.87 -8.32
C GLY A 19 -2.57 -1.54 -9.62
N HIS A 20 -2.28 -2.54 -10.46
CA HIS A 20 -1.54 -2.40 -11.72
C HIS A 20 -0.17 -1.67 -11.57
N HIS A 21 0.54 -1.94 -10.48
CA HIS A 21 1.82 -1.31 -10.19
C HIS A 21 3.00 -2.06 -10.83
N THR A 22 4.00 -1.32 -11.28
CA THR A 22 5.20 -1.89 -11.91
C THR A 22 6.09 -2.53 -10.85
N THR A 23 6.16 -1.96 -9.65
CA THR A 23 7.02 -2.45 -8.56
C THR A 23 6.25 -2.69 -7.25
N LYS A 24 6.77 -3.61 -6.43
CA LYS A 24 6.30 -3.82 -5.05
C LYS A 24 6.30 -2.53 -4.23
N LYS A 25 7.34 -1.70 -4.40
CA LYS A 25 7.48 -0.42 -3.69
C LYS A 25 6.35 0.56 -4.03
N GLU A 26 5.99 0.66 -5.31
CA GLU A 26 4.88 1.49 -5.77
C GLU A 26 3.56 1.01 -5.17
N ALA A 27 3.31 -0.30 -5.18
CA ALA A 27 2.12 -0.90 -4.60
C ALA A 27 1.97 -0.60 -3.11
N VAL A 28 3.04 -0.81 -2.33
CA VAL A 28 3.06 -0.50 -0.89
C VAL A 28 2.82 0.99 -0.65
N THR A 29 3.47 1.86 -1.44
CA THR A 29 3.33 3.31 -1.29
C THR A 29 1.91 3.78 -1.61
N ALA A 30 1.31 3.25 -2.67
CA ALA A 30 -0.06 3.58 -3.06
C ALA A 30 -1.07 3.11 -2.01
N ALA A 31 -0.96 1.85 -1.57
CA ALA A 31 -1.83 1.27 -0.55
C ALA A 31 -1.79 2.06 0.77
N LEU A 32 -0.60 2.48 1.22
CA LEU A 32 -0.46 3.29 2.44
C LEU A 32 -1.09 4.68 2.29
N LYS A 33 -0.91 5.34 1.13
CA LYS A 33 -1.54 6.64 0.86
C LYS A 33 -3.06 6.53 0.91
N GLU A 34 -3.61 5.51 0.25
CA GLU A 34 -5.05 5.28 0.20
C GLU A 34 -5.62 4.97 1.58
N TYR A 35 -4.97 4.10 2.35
CA TYR A 35 -5.37 3.78 3.72
C TYR A 35 -5.44 5.02 4.61
N VAL A 36 -4.40 5.87 4.56
CA VAL A 36 -4.37 7.11 5.33
C VAL A 36 -5.46 8.08 4.86
N GLN A 37 -5.65 8.22 3.54
CA GLN A 37 -6.68 9.10 2.99
C GLN A 37 -8.09 8.66 3.41
N ARG A 38 -8.42 7.37 3.27
CA ARG A 38 -9.72 6.80 3.68
C ARG A 38 -10.00 7.07 5.16
N ARG A 39 -9.00 6.88 6.04
CA ARG A 39 -9.15 7.14 7.48
C ARG A 39 -9.28 8.62 7.83
N ARG A 40 -8.60 9.51 7.08
CA ARG A 40 -8.77 10.95 7.25
C ARG A 40 -10.18 11.39 6.85
N GLN A 41 -10.70 10.87 5.74
CA GLN A 41 -12.07 11.15 5.29
C GLN A 41 -13.12 10.66 6.30
N GLN A 42 -12.95 9.46 6.85
CA GLN A 42 -13.84 8.91 7.90
C GLN A 42 -13.84 9.69 9.22
N ARG A 43 -12.83 10.52 9.49
CA ARG A 43 -12.81 11.41 10.67
C ARG A 43 -13.55 12.72 10.45
N ILE A 44 -13.87 13.05 9.20
CA ILE A 44 -14.55 14.29 8.81
C ILE A 44 -16.07 14.05 8.69
N LEU A 45 -16.48 12.81 8.41
CA LEU A 45 -17.87 12.34 8.41
C LEU A 45 -18.31 11.94 9.82
#